data_AF-A0A0G1F5A2-F1
#
_entry.id   AF-A0A0G1F5A2-F1
#
_cell.length_a   1.000
_cell.length_b   1.000
_cell.length_c   1.000
_cell.angle_alpha   90.00
_cell.angle_beta   90.00
_cell.angle_gamma   90.00
#
_symmetry.space_group_name_H-M   'P 1'
#
loop_
_entity.id
_entity.type
_entity.pdbx_description
1 polymer ?
#
loop_
_entity_poly.entity_id
_entity_poly.type
_entity_poly.pdbx_seq_one_letter_code
_entity_poly.pdbx_strand_id
1 'polypeptide(L)'
;MTNLELVLNMLAEASTTEVSRKENPKSFPHHRVVAQKGGSVAGVAKKKLEKETGRSVVGASNYLPKEKKTQIKNPYNTNFPH
;
A
#
# COMPACT_ATOMS: atom_id res chain seq x y z
N MET A 1 -3.99 10.81 0.02
CA MET A 1 -4.87 9.85 0.74
C MET A 1 -6.26 10.46 0.86
N THR A 2 -7.30 9.71 0.52
CA THR A 2 -8.72 10.12 0.52
C THR A 2 -9.48 9.50 1.70
N ASN A 3 -10.68 10.03 2.01
CA ASN A 3 -11.53 9.47 3.08
C ASN A 3 -11.92 8.01 2.83
N LEU A 4 -12.17 7.64 1.57
CA LEU A 4 -12.53 6.26 1.21
C LEU A 4 -11.33 5.32 1.38
N GLU A 5 -10.12 5.75 1.03
CA GLU A 5 -8.89 4.98 1.28
C GLU A 5 -8.68 4.76 2.79
N LEU A 6 -8.93 5.78 3.62
CA LEU A 6 -8.82 5.67 5.07
C LEU A 6 -9.83 4.67 5.65
N VAL A 7 -11.10 4.73 5.22
CA VAL A 7 -12.13 3.79 5.66
C VAL A 7 -11.82 2.36 5.21
N LEU A 8 -11.34 2.17 3.98
CA LEU A 8 -10.92 0.85 3.50
C LEU A 8 -9.72 0.30 4.28
N ASN A 9 -8.77 1.15 4.69
CA ASN A 9 -7.67 0.74 5.55
C ASN A 9 -8.17 0.32 6.94
N MET A 10 -9.05 1.09 7.57
CA MET A 10 -9.65 0.73 8.85
C MET A 10 -10.44 -0.58 8.75
N LEU A 11 -11.16 -0.79 7.64
CA LEU A 11 -11.87 -2.05 7.38
C LEU A 11 -10.89 -3.23 7.28
N ALA A 12 -9.76 -3.06 6.59
CA ALA A 12 -8.73 -4.10 6.48
C ALA A 12 -8.12 -4.43 7.85
N GLU A 13 -7.83 -3.42 8.66
CA GLU A 13 -7.26 -3.58 10.01
C GLU A 13 -8.23 -4.27 10.96
N ALA A 14 -9.47 -3.79 11.02
CA ALA A 14 -10.52 -4.39 11.85
C ALA A 14 -10.79 -5.83 11.42
N SER A 15 -10.93 -6.09 10.12
CA SER A 15 -11.15 -7.44 9.60
C SER A 15 -9.98 -8.38 9.90
N THR A 16 -8.74 -7.91 9.75
CA THR A 16 -7.54 -8.70 10.08
C THR A 16 -7.49 -9.02 11.58
N THR A 17 -7.85 -8.04 12.42
CA THR A 17 -7.90 -8.21 13.88
C THR A 17 -8.92 -9.26 14.28
N GLU A 18 -10.15 -9.18 13.76
CA GLU A 18 -11.20 -10.14 14.08
C GLU A 18 -10.85 -11.56 13.61
N VAL A 19 -10.29 -11.68 12.39
CA VAL A 19 -9.81 -12.98 11.89
C VAL A 19 -8.65 -13.51 12.74
N SER A 20 -7.71 -12.65 13.14
CA SER A 20 -6.59 -13.02 14.00
C SER A 20 -7.06 -13.51 15.37
N ARG A 21 -8.02 -12.82 16.00
CA ARG A 21 -8.62 -13.23 17.27
C ARG A 21 -9.29 -14.61 17.16
N LYS A 22 -10.00 -14.85 16.05
CA LYS A 22 -10.70 -16.12 15.80
C LYS A 22 -9.76 -17.28 15.53
N GLU A 23 -8.77 -17.09 14.65
CA GLU A 23 -7.88 -18.16 14.17
C GLU A 23 -6.69 -18.39 15.12
N ASN A 24 -6.34 -17.39 15.94
CA ASN A 24 -5.23 -17.42 16.90
C ASN A 24 -3.91 -18.00 16.31
N PRO A 25 -3.41 -17.43 15.19
CA PRO A 25 -2.16 -17.87 14.56
C PRO A 25 -1.00 -17.98 15.54
N LYS A 26 -0.21 -19.05 15.40
CA LYS A 26 1.02 -19.27 16.20
C LYS A 26 2.30 -19.16 15.40
N SER A 27 2.21 -19.29 14.08
CA SER A 27 3.36 -19.27 13.18
C SER A 27 3.25 -18.13 12.20
N PHE A 28 4.41 -17.60 11.78
CA PHE A 28 4.49 -16.54 10.80
C PHE A 28 3.73 -16.85 9.49
N PRO A 29 3.82 -18.07 8.90
CA PRO A 29 3.03 -18.42 7.72
C PRO A 29 1.52 -18.29 7.96
N HIS A 30 1.03 -18.62 9.15
CA HIS A 30 -0.40 -18.49 9.46
C HIS A 30 -0.81 -17.02 9.64
N HIS A 31 0.04 -16.19 10.27
CA HIS A 31 -0.19 -14.75 10.32
C HIS A 31 -0.29 -14.13 8.93
N ARG A 32 0.52 -14.59 7.97
CA ARG A 32 0.44 -14.14 6.57
C ARG A 32 -0.92 -14.46 5.94
N VAL A 33 -1.46 -15.65 6.19
CA VAL A 33 -2.80 -16.05 5.71
C VAL A 33 -3.89 -15.18 6.36
N VAL A 34 -3.80 -14.91 7.66
CA VAL A 34 -4.74 -14.04 8.38
C VAL A 34 -4.73 -12.61 7.82
N ALA A 35 -3.54 -12.05 7.57
CA ALA A 35 -3.41 -10.72 6.95
C ALA A 35 -4.03 -10.69 5.54
N GLN A 36 -3.83 -11.74 4.73
CA GLN A 36 -4.46 -11.86 3.42
C GLN A 36 -5.99 -11.95 3.52
N LYS A 37 -6.52 -12.72 4.47
CA LYS A 37 -7.97 -12.84 4.70
C LYS A 37 -8.58 -11.49 5.08
N GLY A 38 -8.01 -10.80 6.07
CA GLY A 38 -8.50 -9.48 6.50
C GLY A 38 -8.38 -8.40 5.43
N GLY A 39 -7.25 -8.34 4.72
CA GLY A 39 -7.07 -7.43 3.59
C GLY A 39 -8.00 -7.72 2.41
N SER A 40 -8.38 -8.98 2.19
CA SER A 40 -9.31 -9.37 1.11
C SER A 40 -10.70 -8.79 1.32
N VAL A 41 -11.16 -8.62 2.57
CA VAL A 41 -12.46 -7.99 2.89
C VAL A 41 -12.51 -6.56 2.36
N ALA A 42 -11.50 -5.76 2.70
CA ALA A 42 -11.37 -4.40 2.16
C ALA A 42 -11.18 -4.39 0.64
N GLY A 43 -10.45 -5.36 0.09
CA GLY A 43 -10.29 -5.53 -1.35
C GLY A 43 -11.60 -5.78 -2.09
N VAL A 44 -12.50 -6.59 -1.54
CA VAL A 44 -13.85 -6.83 -2.10
C VAL A 44 -14.69 -5.56 -2.02
N ALA A 45 -14.71 -4.89 -0.87
CA ALA A 45 -15.44 -3.63 -0.69
C ALA A 45 -14.98 -2.55 -1.69
N LYS A 46 -13.66 -2.40 -1.85
CA LYS A 46 -13.07 -1.49 -2.83
C LYS A 46 -13.53 -1.82 -4.25
N LYS A 47 -13.38 -3.07 -4.69
CA LYS A 47 -13.76 -3.50 -6.04
C LYS A 47 -15.25 -3.27 -6.30
N LYS A 48 -16.10 -3.55 -5.31
CA LYS A 48 -17.54 -3.31 -5.43
C LYS A 48 -17.86 -1.83 -5.58
N LEU A 49 -17.25 -0.98 -4.75
CA LEU A 49 -17.42 0.47 -4.82
C LEU A 49 -16.91 1.06 -6.15
N GLU A 50 -15.75 0.62 -6.63
CA GLU A 50 -15.20 1.04 -7.93
C GLU A 50 -16.13 0.64 -9.08
N LYS A 51 -16.72 -0.56 -9.03
CA LYS A 51 -17.68 -1.03 -10.01
C LYS A 51 -18.98 -0.22 -10.02
N GLU A 52 -19.49 0.16 -8.85
CA GLU A 52 -20.73 0.93 -8.72
C GLU A 52 -20.54 2.41 -9.07
N THR A 53 -19.38 2.98 -8.78
CA THR A 53 -19.10 4.41 -8.98
C THR A 53 -18.37 4.74 -10.28
N GLY A 54 -17.80 3.73 -10.96
CA GLY A 54 -17.07 3.90 -12.22
C GLY A 54 -15.72 4.63 -12.07
N ARG A 55 -15.23 4.86 -10.85
CA ARG A 55 -13.98 5.58 -10.58
C ARG A 55 -13.09 4.82 -9.61
N SER A 56 -11.77 4.99 -9.76
CA SER A 56 -10.78 4.45 -8.81
C SER A 56 -10.99 5.06 -7.43
N VAL A 57 -10.98 4.22 -6.40
CA VAL A 57 -11.01 4.67 -5.01
C VAL A 57 -9.60 5.03 -4.54
N VAL A 58 -8.58 4.39 -5.12
CA VAL A 58 -7.18 4.62 -4.79
C VAL A 58 -6.62 5.73 -5.68
N GLY A 59 -6.01 6.74 -5.08
CA GLY A 59 -5.35 7.83 -5.78
C GLY A 59 -3.88 7.54 -6.08
N ALA A 60 -3.32 8.14 -7.13
CA ALA A 60 -1.89 8.03 -7.47
C ALA A 60 -0.96 8.87 -6.55
N SER A 61 -1.50 9.41 -5.45
CA SER A 61 -0.77 10.29 -4.54
C SER A 61 0.17 9.45 -3.67
N ASN A 62 1.47 9.59 -3.92
CA ASN A 62 2.51 9.02 -3.09
C ASN A 62 2.74 9.93 -1.86
N TYR A 63 2.81 9.34 -0.67
CA TYR A 63 3.13 10.05 0.58
C TYR A 63 4.61 10.44 0.65
N LEU A 64 5.50 9.72 -0.05
CA LEU A 64 6.92 10.02 -0.07
C LEU A 64 7.20 11.29 -0.88
N PRO A 65 8.06 12.21 -0.37
CA PRO A 65 8.58 13.31 -1.16
C PRO A 65 9.21 12.77 -2.44
N LYS A 66 8.91 13.37 -3.59
CA LYS A 66 9.64 13.03 -4.83
C LYS A 66 11.13 13.31 -4.59
N GLU A 67 11.97 12.31 -4.77
CA GLU A 67 13.41 12.45 -4.63
C GLU A 67 13.87 13.65 -5.46
N LYS A 68 14.53 14.62 -4.82
CA LYS A 68 15.31 15.61 -5.56
C LYS A 68 16.44 14.82 -6.20
N LYS A 69 16.44 14.71 -7.53
CA LYS A 69 17.57 14.17 -8.27
C LYS A 69 18.79 15.02 -7.93
N THR A 70 19.61 14.58 -6.98
CA THR A 70 20.90 15.21 -6.71
C THR A 70 21.73 14.98 -7.95
N GLN A 71 21.95 16.03 -8.74
CA GLN A 71 22.93 16.00 -9.82
C GLN A 71 24.29 15.82 -9.14
N ILE A 72 24.77 14.58 -9.08
CA ILE A 72 26.15 14.31 -8.70
C ILE A 72 26.99 14.89 -9.84
N LYS A 73 27.53 16.10 -9.65
CA LYS A 73 28.54 16.66 -10.56
C LYS A 73 29.74 15.73 -10.48
N ASN A 74 30.01 14.98 -11.54
CA ASN A 74 31.15 14.08 -11.61
C ASN A 74 32.45 14.90 -11.48
N PRO A 75 33.24 14.73 -10.41
CA PRO A 75 34.45 15.53 -10.18
C PRO A 75 35.63 15.14 -11.08
N TYR A 76 35.50 14.13 -11.96
CA TYR A 76 36.60 13.62 -12.79
C TYR A 76 36.50 13.96 -14.28
N ASN A 77 35.74 14.98 -14.67
CA ASN A 77 35.79 15.48 -16.06
C ASN A 77 37.03 16.36 -16.28
N THR A 78 38.22 15.76 -16.30
CA THR A 78 39.43 16.42 -16.81
C THR A 78 39.64 15.99 -18.26
N ASN A 79 39.27 16.88 -19.19
CA ASN A 79 39.68 16.80 -20.59
C ASN A 79 41.21 16.94 -20.67
N PHE A 80 41.92 15.86 -21.00
CA PHE A 80 43.28 15.97 -21.52
C PHE A 80 43.21 15.97 -23.05
N PRO A 81 43.73 17.01 -23.73
CA PRO A 81 43.84 17.01 -25.18
C PRO A 81 44.90 15.98 -25.63
N HIS A 82 44.61 15.29 -26.73
CA HIS A 82 45.53 14.38 -27.43
C HIS A 82 46.81 15.08 -27.89
#